data_AF-A0A7A6NZT1-F1
#
_entry.id   AF-A0A7A6NZT1-F1
#
_cell.length_a   1.000
_cell.length_b   1.000
_cell.length_c   1.000
_cell.angle_alpha   90.00
_cell.angle_beta   90.00
_cell.angle_gamma   90.00
#
_symmetry.space_group_name_H-M   'P 1'
#
loop_
_entity.id
_entity.type
_entity.pdbx_description
1 polymer ?
#
loop_
_entity_poly.entity_id
_entity_poly.type
_entity_poly.pdbx_seq_one_letter_code
_entity_poly.pdbx_strand_id
1 'polypeptide(L)'
;MAQRIFTLILLLCSTSVFAGLFDAPGRSQFVPADQAFAFDFQQNQHDLNLTWQIKDGYYLYRKQIRITPEHAKIADVQLPQGVWHEDEFYGKSEIYRDRLTLPVTINQASAGATLTVTYQGCA
;
A
#
# COMPACT_ATOMS: atom_id res chain seq x y z
N MET A 1 -5.32 40.62 -72.03
CA MET A 1 -6.02 41.39 -70.97
C MET A 1 -6.96 40.45 -70.26
N ALA A 2 -6.73 40.15 -68.99
CA ALA A 2 -7.76 39.67 -68.06
C ALA A 2 -7.19 39.72 -66.64
N GLN A 3 -8.04 40.14 -65.73
CA GLN A 3 -7.73 40.69 -64.42
C GLN A 3 -8.09 39.68 -63.33
N ARG A 4 -7.24 39.68 -62.30
CA ARG A 4 -7.31 39.21 -60.91
C ARG A 4 -8.59 38.54 -60.37
N ILE A 5 -8.38 37.45 -59.62
CA ILE A 5 -9.14 37.12 -58.41
C ILE A 5 -8.14 36.74 -57.30
N PHE A 6 -8.18 37.48 -56.19
CA PHE A 6 -7.48 37.18 -54.95
C PHE A 6 -8.48 36.49 -54.02
N THR A 7 -8.25 35.23 -53.66
CA THR A 7 -9.07 34.53 -52.68
C THR A 7 -8.19 34.23 -51.47
N LEU A 8 -8.37 35.03 -50.42
CA LEU A 8 -7.72 34.86 -49.13
C LEU A 8 -8.42 33.68 -48.41
N ILE A 9 -7.91 32.47 -48.58
CA ILE A 9 -8.35 31.32 -47.78
C ILE A 9 -7.60 31.40 -46.45
N LEU A 10 -8.19 32.09 -45.48
CA LEU A 10 -7.77 32.03 -44.09
C LEU A 10 -8.24 30.67 -43.54
N LEU A 11 -7.40 29.65 -43.70
CA LEU A 11 -7.64 28.32 -43.14
C LEU A 11 -7.38 28.39 -41.63
N LEU A 12 -8.42 28.68 -40.84
CA LEU A 12 -8.40 28.48 -39.39
C LEU A 12 -8.33 26.97 -39.11
N CYS A 13 -7.12 26.43 -39.05
CA CYS A 13 -6.87 25.17 -38.37
C CYS A 13 -7.00 25.45 -36.85
N SER A 14 -8.20 25.23 -36.32
CA SER A 14 -8.42 25.14 -34.88
C SER A 14 -7.69 23.90 -34.36
N THR A 15 -6.40 24.03 -34.05
CA THR A 15 -5.70 23.03 -33.25
C THR A 15 -6.25 23.14 -31.84
N SER A 16 -7.15 22.24 -31.47
CA SER A 16 -7.56 22.04 -30.09
C SER A 16 -6.35 21.54 -29.30
N VAL A 17 -5.55 22.47 -28.79
CA VAL A 17 -4.54 22.16 -27.78
C VAL A 17 -5.30 21.80 -26.51
N PHE A 18 -5.52 20.51 -26.29
CA PHE A 18 -6.02 20.00 -25.02
C PHE A 18 -4.86 20.06 -24.02
N ALA A 19 -4.57 21.26 -23.52
CA ALA A 19 -3.69 21.43 -22.38
C ALA A 19 -4.44 20.90 -21.15
N GLY A 20 -4.06 19.72 -20.67
CA GLY A 20 -4.55 19.14 -19.43
C GLY A 20 -4.10 19.97 -18.22
N LEU A 21 -4.76 21.10 -18.00
CA LEU A 21 -4.53 22.02 -16.88
C LEU A 21 -4.92 21.43 -15.51
N PHE A 22 -5.40 20.19 -15.50
CA PHE A 22 -5.85 19.46 -14.31
C PHE A 22 -5.10 18.15 -14.06
N ASP A 23 -4.01 17.86 -14.78
CA ASP A 23 -3.09 16.78 -14.37
C ASP A 23 -2.23 17.29 -13.21
N ALA A 24 -2.84 17.31 -12.03
CA ALA A 24 -2.11 17.47 -10.78
C ALA A 24 -1.22 16.22 -10.59
N PRO A 25 0.09 16.37 -10.34
CA PRO A 25 0.93 15.24 -9.96
C PRO A 25 0.37 14.63 -8.66
N GLY A 26 0.11 13.32 -8.65
CA GLY A 26 -0.36 12.58 -7.46
C GLY A 26 -1.70 11.84 -7.59
N ARG A 27 -2.45 11.98 -8.69
CA ARG A 27 -3.72 11.22 -8.88
C ARG A 27 -3.55 9.71 -9.02
N SER A 28 -2.34 9.21 -9.26
CA SER A 28 -2.03 7.78 -9.41
C SER A 28 -1.50 7.12 -8.13
N GLN A 29 -1.44 7.84 -7.00
CA GLN A 29 -0.70 7.37 -5.83
C GLN A 29 -1.51 6.43 -4.94
N PHE A 30 -2.84 6.41 -5.03
CA PHE A 30 -3.71 5.56 -4.24
C PHE A 30 -3.97 4.22 -4.94
N VAL A 31 -3.36 3.16 -4.43
CA VAL A 31 -3.66 1.78 -4.81
C VAL A 31 -4.58 1.13 -3.76
N PRO A 32 -5.32 0.07 -4.11
CA PRO A 32 -6.04 -0.73 -3.12
C PRO A 32 -5.12 -1.19 -1.98
N ALA A 33 -5.66 -1.36 -0.77
CA ALA A 33 -4.88 -1.73 0.41
C ALA A 33 -4.06 -3.00 0.21
N ASP A 34 -4.62 -4.02 -0.46
CA ASP A 34 -3.90 -5.28 -0.72
C ASP A 34 -2.76 -5.14 -1.73
N GLN A 35 -2.75 -4.08 -2.54
CA GLN A 35 -1.63 -3.74 -3.42
C GLN A 35 -0.57 -2.90 -2.70
N ALA A 36 -0.98 -2.09 -1.71
CA ALA A 36 -0.07 -1.35 -0.85
C ALA A 36 0.63 -2.25 0.18
N PHE A 37 -0.11 -3.22 0.72
CA PHE A 37 0.30 -4.11 1.80
C PHE A 37 -0.07 -5.54 1.42
N ALA A 38 0.67 -6.14 0.49
CA ALA A 38 0.42 -7.51 0.04
C ALA A 38 0.76 -8.50 1.17
N PHE A 39 -0.28 -8.93 1.88
CA PHE A 39 -0.19 -9.86 3.01
C PHE A 39 -0.28 -11.31 2.53
N ASP A 40 0.58 -12.16 3.08
CA ASP A 40 0.54 -13.60 2.89
C ASP A 40 1.05 -14.33 4.13
N PHE A 41 0.76 -15.62 4.22
CA PHE A 41 1.23 -16.46 5.31
C PHE A 41 1.67 -17.84 4.84
N GLN A 42 2.66 -18.40 5.53
CA GLN A 42 3.11 -19.76 5.32
C GLN A 42 3.21 -20.47 6.66
N GLN A 43 2.52 -21.60 6.79
CA GLN A 43 2.58 -22.43 7.97
C GLN A 43 3.32 -23.75 7.67
N ASN A 44 4.26 -24.12 8.53
CA ASN A 44 4.88 -25.43 8.59
C ASN A 44 4.79 -25.97 10.02
N GLN A 45 3.83 -26.87 10.27
CA GLN A 45 3.55 -27.40 11.61
C GLN A 45 3.30 -26.26 12.62
N HIS A 46 4.24 -26.05 13.54
CA HIS A 46 4.16 -25.05 14.61
C HIS A 46 4.73 -23.69 14.18
N ASP A 47 5.43 -23.61 13.06
CA ASP A 47 6.05 -22.39 12.57
C ASP A 47 5.11 -21.71 11.58
N LEU A 48 4.60 -20.53 11.94
CA LEU A 48 3.80 -19.68 11.07
C LEU A 48 4.59 -18.41 10.75
N ASN A 49 4.82 -18.14 9.47
CA ASN A 49 5.41 -16.88 9.01
C ASN A 49 4.34 -16.00 8.40
N LEU A 50 4.16 -14.81 8.96
CA LEU A 50 3.31 -13.75 8.40
C LEU A 50 4.21 -12.78 7.62
N THR A 51 3.85 -12.46 6.39
CA THR A 51 4.65 -11.57 5.53
C THR A 51 3.80 -10.48 4.91
N TRP A 52 4.31 -9.25 4.91
CA TRP A 52 3.80 -8.13 4.13
C TRP A 52 4.87 -7.67 3.16
N GLN A 53 4.56 -7.62 1.86
CA GLN A 53 5.30 -6.77 0.91
C GLN A 53 4.67 -5.38 0.93
N ILE A 54 5.46 -4.37 1.24
CA ILE A 54 4.99 -3.00 1.41
C ILE A 54 5.46 -2.22 0.19
N LYS A 55 4.50 -1.66 -0.55
CA LYS A 55 4.78 -0.87 -1.75
C LYS A 55 5.61 0.37 -1.39
N ASP A 56 6.50 0.77 -2.29
CA ASP A 56 7.24 2.03 -2.14
C ASP A 56 6.29 3.23 -1.95
N GLY A 57 6.68 4.16 -1.08
CA GLY A 57 5.83 5.23 -0.52
C GLY A 57 5.04 4.80 0.71
N TYR A 58 4.58 3.56 0.78
CA TYR A 58 3.71 3.08 1.86
C TYR A 58 4.47 2.58 3.09
N TYR A 59 3.77 2.52 4.23
CA TYR A 59 4.33 2.02 5.48
C TYR A 59 3.28 1.48 6.44
N LEU A 60 3.65 0.50 7.27
CA LEU A 60 2.80 -0.06 8.34
C LEU A 60 3.19 0.51 9.70
N TYR A 61 2.23 0.86 10.54
CA TYR A 61 2.50 1.29 11.92
C TYR A 61 2.74 0.10 12.84
N ARG A 62 3.90 0.04 13.51
CA ARG A 62 4.24 -1.04 14.44
C ARG A 62 3.17 -1.25 15.51
N LYS A 63 2.67 -0.15 16.09
CA LYS A 63 1.67 -0.19 17.19
C LYS A 63 0.26 -0.61 16.75
N GLN A 64 -0.02 -0.63 15.45
CA GLN A 64 -1.34 -1.01 14.92
C GLN A 64 -1.40 -2.48 14.49
N ILE A 65 -0.31 -3.23 14.62
CA ILE A 65 -0.31 -4.68 14.35
C ILE A 65 -0.86 -5.41 15.57
N ARG A 66 -1.93 -6.17 15.38
CA ARG A 66 -2.54 -7.05 16.38
C ARG A 66 -2.73 -8.44 15.82
N ILE A 67 -2.38 -9.44 16.61
CA ILE A 67 -2.55 -10.86 16.29
C ILE A 67 -3.40 -11.46 17.39
N THR A 68 -4.50 -12.10 17.03
CA THR A 68 -5.44 -12.70 17.98
C THR A 68 -5.73 -14.13 17.55
N PRO A 69 -5.38 -15.13 18.37
CA PRO A 69 -5.70 -16.52 18.05
C PRO A 69 -7.11 -16.89 18.50
N GLU A 70 -7.82 -17.65 17.68
CA GLU A 70 -9.11 -18.26 18.03
C GLU A 70 -8.99 -19.78 17.98
N HIS A 71 -9.28 -20.45 19.11
CA HIS A 71 -9.09 -21.89 19.27
C HIS A 71 -7.65 -22.38 19.05
N ALA A 72 -6.68 -21.47 19.23
CA ALA A 72 -5.24 -21.74 19.20
C ALA A 72 -4.52 -21.04 20.37
N LYS A 73 -3.32 -21.51 20.67
CA LYS A 73 -2.37 -20.89 21.59
C LYS A 73 -1.08 -20.64 20.84
N ILE A 74 -0.62 -19.39 20.84
CA ILE A 74 0.65 -18.98 20.24
C ILE A 74 1.63 -18.53 21.33
N ALA A 75 2.92 -18.54 21.02
CA ALA A 75 3.92 -17.87 21.84
C ALA A 75 3.78 -16.35 21.73
N ASP A 76 4.40 -15.61 22.65
CA ASP A 76 4.44 -14.16 22.59
C ASP A 76 5.08 -13.70 21.28
N VAL A 77 4.36 -12.84 20.55
CA VAL A 77 4.84 -12.33 19.26
C VAL A 77 5.66 -11.07 19.48
N GLN A 78 6.97 -11.18 19.22
CA GLN A 78 7.87 -10.04 19.28
C GLN A 78 7.91 -9.34 17.92
N LEU A 79 7.29 -8.16 17.83
CA LEU A 79 7.42 -7.30 16.64
C LEU A 79 8.88 -6.83 16.51
N PRO A 80 9.50 -6.93 15.31
CA PRO A 80 10.88 -6.50 15.09
C PRO A 80 11.04 -4.98 15.23
N GLN A 81 12.26 -4.50 15.33
CA GLN A 81 12.53 -3.06 15.29
C GLN A 81 12.24 -2.52 13.88
N GLY A 82 11.50 -1.41 13.82
CA GLY A 82 11.22 -0.63 12.62
C GLY A 82 12.04 0.67 12.58
N VAL A 83 11.61 1.60 11.73
CA VAL A 83 12.21 2.93 11.60
C VAL A 83 11.28 3.99 12.18
N TRP A 84 11.83 5.06 12.73
CA TRP A 84 11.03 6.19 13.21
C TRP A 84 10.55 7.02 12.02
N HIS A 85 9.28 7.39 12.07
CA HIS A 85 8.59 8.26 11.11
C HIS A 85 7.73 9.26 11.86
N GLU A 86 7.52 10.43 11.26
CA GLU A 86 6.65 11.46 11.81
C GLU A 86 5.63 11.86 10.74
N ASP A 87 4.36 11.80 11.10
CA ASP A 87 3.23 12.17 10.26
C ASP A 87 2.15 12.86 11.09
N GLU A 88 1.15 13.42 10.41
CA GLU A 88 0.08 14.19 11.04
C GLU A 88 -0.94 13.31 11.77
N PHE A 89 -0.92 11.98 11.57
CA PHE A 89 -1.90 11.06 12.16
C PHE A 89 -1.48 10.60 13.56
N TYR A 90 -0.22 10.20 13.71
CA TYR A 90 0.30 9.67 14.97
C TYR A 90 1.57 10.38 15.46
N GLY A 91 2.01 11.44 14.79
CA GLY A 91 3.27 12.11 15.11
C GLY A 91 4.42 11.13 14.99
N LYS A 92 5.38 11.22 15.91
CA LYS A 92 6.53 10.31 15.95
C LYS A 92 6.12 8.88 16.31
N SER A 93 6.15 7.99 15.33
CA SER A 93 5.79 6.58 15.43
C SER A 93 6.82 5.67 14.77
N GLU A 94 6.87 4.41 15.18
CA GLU A 94 7.72 3.41 14.56
C GLU A 94 6.95 2.67 13.47
N ILE A 95 7.56 2.54 12.29
CA ILE A 95 6.95 2.01 11.08
C ILE A 95 7.79 0.93 10.41
N TYR A 96 7.16 0.17 9.52
CA TYR A 96 7.83 -0.76 8.61
C TYR A 96 7.64 -0.32 7.15
N ARG A 97 8.71 -0.43 6.37
CA ARG A 97 8.75 -0.21 4.92
C ARG A 97 9.31 -1.46 4.24
N ASP A 98 9.19 -1.53 2.92
CA ASP A 98 9.66 -2.59 2.03
C ASP A 98 9.07 -3.98 2.31
N ARG A 99 9.42 -4.58 3.45
CA ARG A 99 8.94 -5.89 3.88
C ARG A 99 8.89 -6.01 5.39
N LEU A 100 7.81 -6.58 5.89
CA LEU A 100 7.72 -7.09 7.26
C LEU A 100 7.57 -8.60 7.22
N THR A 101 8.43 -9.32 7.95
CA THR A 101 8.29 -10.75 8.20
C THR A 101 8.20 -10.98 9.70
N LEU A 102 7.18 -11.72 10.13
CA LEU A 102 6.87 -11.93 11.53
C LEU A 102 6.66 -13.42 11.81
N PRO A 103 7.62 -14.09 12.45
CA PRO A 103 7.46 -15.48 12.87
C PRO A 103 6.53 -15.55 14.07
N VAL A 104 5.64 -16.54 14.05
CA VAL A 104 4.68 -16.85 15.11
C VAL A 104 4.79 -18.34 15.40
N THR A 105 5.09 -18.69 16.64
CA THR A 105 5.10 -20.09 17.09
C THR A 105 3.71 -20.48 17.58
N ILE A 106 3.11 -21.48 16.95
CA ILE A 106 1.83 -22.08 17.35
C ILE A 106 2.11 -23.23 18.31
N ASN A 107 1.78 -23.05 19.58
CA ASN A 107 1.95 -24.07 20.61
C ASN A 107 0.87 -25.15 20.54
N GLN A 108 -0.36 -24.76 20.20
CA GLN A 108 -1.50 -25.67 20.03
C GLN A 108 -2.55 -25.03 19.13
N ALA A 109 -3.17 -25.81 18.24
CA ALA A 109 -4.31 -25.37 17.44
C ALA A 109 -5.32 -26.51 17.31
N SER A 110 -6.59 -26.22 17.52
CA SER A 110 -7.68 -27.15 17.26
C SER A 110 -8.03 -27.20 15.77
N ALA A 111 -8.74 -28.24 15.33
CA ALA A 111 -9.26 -28.28 13.96
C ALA A 111 -10.18 -27.07 13.70
N GLY A 112 -9.90 -26.31 12.64
CA GLY A 112 -10.62 -25.07 12.32
C GLY A 112 -10.22 -23.85 13.14
N ALA A 113 -9.11 -23.91 13.90
CA ALA A 113 -8.55 -22.72 14.55
C ALA A 113 -8.15 -21.65 13.53
N THR A 114 -8.25 -20.38 13.93
CA THR A 114 -7.91 -19.22 13.10
C THR A 114 -6.96 -18.28 13.84
N LEU A 115 -6.32 -17.42 13.06
CA LEU A 115 -5.52 -16.31 13.56
C LEU A 115 -6.02 -15.03 12.90
N THR A 116 -6.64 -14.16 13.67
CA THR A 116 -7.05 -12.83 13.22
C THR A 116 -5.85 -11.89 13.26
N VAL A 117 -5.47 -11.34 12.10
CA VAL A 117 -4.35 -10.41 11.97
C VAL A 117 -4.88 -9.05 11.53
N THR A 118 -4.72 -8.04 12.36
CA THR A 118 -5.10 -6.64 12.08
C THR A 118 -3.84 -5.80 11.92
N TYR A 119 -3.83 -4.91 10.94
CA TYR A 119 -2.75 -3.98 10.70
C TYR A 119 -3.31 -2.71 10.04
N GLN A 120 -2.55 -1.62 10.15
CA GLN A 120 -2.87 -0.35 9.49
C GLN A 120 -1.59 0.26 8.94
N GLY A 121 -1.72 0.86 7.76
CA GLY A 121 -0.65 1.64 7.15
C GLY A 121 -1.14 2.93 6.52
N CYS A 122 -0.20 3.71 6.01
CA CYS A 122 -0.42 4.96 5.29
C CYS A 122 0.45 5.00 4.02
N ALA A 123 0.27 6.06 3.22
CA ALA A 123 0.96 6.31 1.96
C ALA A 123 1.80 7.60 2.04
#